data_AF-A0A5C8V5G6-F1
#
_entry.id   AF-A0A5C8V5G6-F1
#
_cell.length_a   1.000
_cell.length_b   1.000
_cell.length_c   1.000
_cell.angle_alpha   90.00
_cell.angle_beta   90.00
_cell.angle_gamma   90.00
#
_symmetry.space_group_name_H-M   'P 1'
#
loop_
_entity.id
_entity.type
_entity.pdbx_description
1 polymer ?
#
loop_
_entity_poly.entity_id
_entity_poly.type
_entity_poly.pdbx_seq_one_letter_code
_entity_poly.pdbx_strand_id
1 'polypeptide(L)' 'MAAGGPCDHPLSDILTHGFDVYTAECDEMIRKLAKIVDSQELYEMFDWPDNFSASEEDKLEFEKQVRTKYLSLRKE' A
#
# COMPACT_ATOMS: atom_id res chain seq x y z
N MET A 1 12.73 14.24 12.98
CA MET A 1 12.80 14.17 11.51
C MET A 1 11.41 14.47 11.00
N ALA A 2 11.25 15.49 10.16
CA ALA A 2 9.98 15.69 9.45
C ALA A 2 10.05 14.80 8.20
N ALA A 3 9.77 13.51 8.38
CA ALA A 3 9.52 12.57 7.29
C ALA A 3 8.03 12.22 7.38
N GLY A 4 7.31 12.33 6.27
CA GLY A 4 5.84 12.35 6.26
C GLY A 4 5.23 13.62 5.65
N GLY A 5 5.98 14.27 4.75
CA GLY A 5 5.34 15.17 3.79
C GLY A 5 4.51 14.39 2.78
N PRO A 6 3.59 15.04 2.05
CA PRO A 6 2.96 14.42 0.89
C PRO A 6 4.04 13.98 -0.12
N CYS A 7 3.83 12.83 -0.77
CA CYS A 7 4.79 12.15 -1.67
C CYS A 7 6.04 11.57 -0.99
N ASP A 8 6.07 11.43 0.35
CA ASP A 8 7.19 10.83 1.08
C ASP A 8 7.16 9.29 1.06
N HIS A 9 5.96 8.71 1.17
CA HIS A 9 5.79 7.26 1.11
C HIS A 9 4.39 6.89 0.59
N PRO A 10 4.27 5.92 -0.34
CA PRO A 10 3.00 5.53 -0.94
C PRO A 10 1.93 5.13 0.08
N LEU A 11 2.30 4.43 1.16
CA LEU A 11 1.36 4.12 2.25
C LEU A 11 0.76 5.38 2.91
N SER A 12 1.58 6.37 3.22
CA SER A 12 1.13 7.63 3.83
C SER A 12 0.28 8.44 2.85
N ASP A 13 0.65 8.43 1.57
CA ASP A 13 -0.13 9.05 0.51
C ASP A 13 -1.53 8.44 0.38
N ILE A 14 -1.64 7.11 0.48
CA ILE A 14 -2.92 6.39 0.38
C ILE A 14 -3.77 6.56 1.64
N LEU A 15 -3.17 6.45 2.83
CA LEU A 15 -3.89 6.43 4.11
C LEU A 15 -4.14 7.82 4.71
N THR A 16 -3.14 8.70 4.66
CA THR A 16 -3.19 10.02 5.31
C THR A 16 -3.66 11.11 4.35
N HIS A 17 -3.15 11.10 3.11
CA HIS A 17 -3.44 12.15 2.12
C HIS A 17 -4.58 11.78 1.16
N GLY A 18 -4.93 10.49 1.08
CA GLY A 18 -6.02 10.01 0.23
C GLY A 18 -5.72 10.09 -1.26
N PHE A 19 -4.45 10.10 -1.65
CA PHE A 19 -4.03 10.09 -3.05
C PHE A 19 -4.26 8.72 -3.68
N ASP A 20 -4.50 8.73 -4.99
CA ASP A 20 -4.42 7.55 -5.86
C ASP A 20 -2.96 7.37 -6.26
N VAL A 21 -2.30 6.38 -5.67
CA VAL A 21 -0.89 6.08 -5.90
C VAL A 21 -0.76 4.96 -6.93
N TYR A 22 -1.46 3.85 -6.71
CA TYR A 22 -1.47 2.71 -7.62
C TYR A 22 -2.79 2.69 -8.41
N THR A 23 -3.44 1.53 -8.49
CA THR A 23 -4.81 1.42 -8.99
C THR A 23 -5.80 1.65 -7.85
N ALA A 24 -6.98 2.15 -8.21
CA ALA A 24 -8.07 2.35 -7.26
C ALA A 24 -8.42 1.05 -6.48
N GLU A 25 -8.29 -0.13 -7.11
CA GLU A 25 -8.53 -1.40 -6.44
C GLU A 25 -7.42 -1.69 -5.40
N CYS A 26 -6.15 -1.51 -5.77
CA CYS A 26 -5.02 -1.73 -4.86
C CYS A 26 -5.08 -0.80 -3.64
N ASP A 27 -5.30 0.49 -3.87
CA ASP A 27 -5.36 1.50 -2.82
C ASP A 27 -6.54 1.25 -1.88
N GLU A 28 -7.68 0.80 -2.40
CA GLU A 28 -8.80 0.37 -1.57
C GLU A 28 -8.45 -0.86 -0.71
N MET A 29 -7.72 -1.84 -1.26
CA MET A 29 -7.27 -3.00 -0.48
C MET A 29 -6.27 -2.62 0.62
N ILE A 30 -5.34 -1.71 0.33
CA ILE A 30 -4.40 -1.16 1.32
C ILE A 30 -5.15 -0.47 2.46
N ARG A 31 -6.15 0.36 2.13
CA ARG A 31 -7.03 1.00 3.13
C ARG A 31 -7.81 -0.01 3.97
N LYS A 32 -8.19 -1.17 3.40
CA LYS A 32 -8.84 -2.26 4.14
C LYS A 32 -7.85 -3.01 5.03
N LEU A 33 -6.63 -3.28 4.54
CA LEU A 33 -5.56 -3.89 5.32
C LEU A 33 -5.20 -3.03 6.53
N ALA A 34 -5.10 -1.71 6.37
CA ALA A 34 -4.83 -0.78 7.46
C ALA A 34 -5.92 -0.75 8.56
N LYS A 35 -7.08 -1.36 8.32
CA LYS A 35 -8.13 -1.55 9.34
C LYS A 35 -8.00 -2.87 10.10
N ILE A 36 -7.19 -3.80 9.58
CA ILE A 36 -6.98 -5.15 10.13
C ILE A 36 -5.63 -5.20 10.86
N VAL A 37 -4.59 -4.63 10.25
CA VAL A 37 -3.23 -4.54 10.79
C VAL A 37 -2.86 -3.08 11.06
N ASP A 38 -1.94 -2.85 12.00
CA ASP A 38 -1.45 -1.50 12.27
C ASP A 38 -0.71 -0.92 11.06
N SER A 39 -0.77 0.40 10.88
CA SER A 39 -0.09 1.09 9.77
C SER A 39 1.42 0.86 9.73
N GLN A 40 2.08 0.72 10.87
CA GLN A 40 3.51 0.43 10.95
C GLN A 40 3.79 -1.02 10.54
N GLU A 41 2.95 -1.97 10.96
CA GLU A 41 3.07 -3.35 10.50
C GLU A 41 2.85 -3.42 8.98
N LEU A 42 1.84 -2.72 8.46
CA LEU A 42 1.55 -2.63 7.03
C LEU A 42 2.71 -1.99 6.23
N TYR A 43 3.41 -1.01 6.81
CA TYR A 43 4.62 -0.42 6.23
C TYR A 43 5.72 -1.47 6.05
N GLU A 44 5.95 -2.30 7.07
CA GLU A 44 7.00 -3.33 7.07
C GLU A 44 6.61 -4.61 6.30
N MET A 45 5.32 -4.83 6.07
CA MET A 45 4.79 -6.04 5.42
C MET A 45 5.07 -6.14 3.92
N PHE A 46 5.32 -5.02 3.25
CA PHE A 46 5.48 -4.97 1.81
C PHE A 46 6.69 -4.15 1.42
N ASP A 47 7.32 -4.53 0.31
CA ASP A 47 8.25 -3.67 -0.40
C ASP A 47 7.41 -2.74 -1.27
N TRP A 48 7.39 -1.45 -0.94
CA TRP A 48 6.51 -0.47 -1.57
C TRP A 48 7.16 0.07 -2.86
N PRO A 49 6.66 -0.31 -4.05
CA PRO A 49 7.24 0.18 -5.29
C PRO A 49 7.03 1.68 -5.39
N ASP A 50 8.11 2.40 -5.66
CA ASP A 50 8.05 3.83 -5.93
C ASP A 50 7.20 4.10 -7.18
N ASN A 51 6.23 5.02 -7.08
CA ASN A 51 5.29 5.25 -8.17
C ASN A 51 5.95 5.82 -9.43
N PHE A 52 7.09 6.50 -9.31
CA PHE A 52 7.79 7.16 -10.40
C PHE A 52 8.81 6.25 -11.09
N SER A 53 9.47 5.35 -10.35
CA SER A 53 10.53 4.48 -10.90
C SER A 53 10.14 3.02 -11.11
N ALA A 54 9.07 2.54 -10.48
CA ALA A 54 8.67 1.13 -10.61
C ALA A 54 8.05 0.86 -12.00
N SER A 55 8.38 -0.30 -12.56
CA SER A 55 7.82 -0.77 -13.83
C SER A 55 6.36 -1.16 -13.64
N GLU A 56 5.59 -1.22 -14.73
CA GLU A 56 4.21 -1.73 -14.69
C GLU A 56 4.15 -3.16 -14.14
N GLU A 57 5.15 -3.99 -14.44
CA GLU A 57 5.27 -5.36 -13.91
C GLU A 57 5.44 -5.38 -12.38
N ASP A 58 6.28 -4.50 -11.83
CA ASP A 58 6.49 -4.38 -10.38
C ASP A 58 5.21 -3.95 -9.67
N LYS A 59 4.49 -2.98 -10.25
CA LYS A 59 3.19 -2.53 -9.74
C LYS A 59 2.16 -3.67 -9.75
N LEU A 60 2.05 -4.40 -10.86
CA LEU A 60 1.13 -5.55 -10.97
C LEU A 60 1.48 -6.69 -9.99
N GLU A 61 2.77 -6.93 -9.75
CA GLU A 61 3.19 -7.92 -8.77
C GLU A 61 2.83 -7.48 -7.35
N PHE A 62 3.09 -6.22 -7.00
CA PHE A 62 2.70 -5.64 -5.73
C PHE A 62 1.18 -5.72 -5.50
N GLU A 63 0.37 -5.40 -6.51
CA GLU A 63 -1.10 -5.54 -6.43
C GLU A 63 -1.54 -6.97 -6.10
N LYS A 64 -0.90 -7.98 -6.73
CA LYS A 64 -1.17 -9.39 -6.44
C LYS A 64 -0.78 -9.75 -5.00
N GLN A 65 0.33 -9.22 -4.50
CA GLN A 65 0.78 -9.45 -3.13
C GLN A 65 -0.22 -8.87 -2.11
N VAL A 66 -0.60 -7.60 -2.28
CA VAL A 66 -1.60 -6.91 -1.44
C VAL A 66 -2.91 -7.71 -1.42
N ARG A 67 -3.41 -8.11 -2.59
CA ARG A 67 -4.65 -8.88 -2.71
C ARG A 67 -4.57 -10.23 -2.03
N THR A 68 -3.47 -10.96 -2.25
CA THR A 68 -3.26 -12.28 -1.64
C THR A 68 -3.22 -12.16 -0.12
N LYS A 69 -2.51 -11.17 0.41
CA LYS A 69 -2.41 -10.94 1.84
C LYS A 69 -3.74 -10.55 2.47
N TYR A 70 -4.50 -9.65 1.82
CA TYR A 70 -5.84 -9.28 2.27
C TYR A 70 -6.78 -10.49 2.32
N LEU A 71 -6.77 -11.35 1.31
CA LEU A 71 -7.58 -12.58 1.30
C LEU A 71 -7.15 -13.58 2.38
N SER A 72 -5.85 -13.67 2.67
CA SER A 72 -5.33 -14.52 3.74
C SER A 72 -5.85 -14.07 5.10
N LEU A 73 -5.74 -12.77 5.42
CA LEU A 73 -6.17 -12.21 6.70
C LEU A 73 -7.70 -12.21 6.89
N ARG A 74 -8.47 -12.28 5.80
CA ARG A 74 -9.93 -12.40 5.86
C ARG A 74 -10.47 -13.82 6.08
N LYS A 75 -9.61 -14.84 5.97
CA LYS A 75 -10.00 -16.25 6.13
C LYS A 75 -9.74 -16.80 7.53
N GLU A 76 -9.17 -15.99 8.42
CA GLU A 76 -9.03 -16.24 9.87
C GLU A 76 -10.14 -15.51 10.64
#